data_AF-K1YT04-F1
#
_entry.id   AF-K1YT04-F1
#
_cell.length_a   1.000
_cell.length_b   1.000
_cell.length_c   1.000
_cell.angle_alpha   90.00
_cell.angle_beta   90.00
_cell.angle_gamma   90.00
#
_symmetry.space_group_name_H-M   'P 1'
#
loop_
_entity.id
_entity.type
_entity.pdbx_description
1 polymer ?
#
loop_
_entity_poly.entity_id
_entity_poly.type
_entity_poly.pdbx_seq_one_letter_code
_entity_poly.pdbx_strand_id
1 'polypeptide(L)'
;MKTINILGTKISAVTKKEALAAVKQFLGDNRQHLITTPNPEFLVTAYQNEKFKNLLNRADLNLPDGVGLKWAAYLCLAPLPNNFLLRFYLLLWRFLWGEAALVFYQSFFKKYLPEQISGTDIIENICQLAVENNLSIFLLGAQSGTGKRCAEKLKAKYLGLKIAGTHEGSPQENEDQKTVEIIKRTSADILLVAYGAPKQEFWLKRNLAKIPTVKIGMGVGGAFDYLSGDV
;
A
#
# COMPACT_ATOMS: atom_id res chain seq x y z
N MET A 1 9.84 8.72 9.50
CA MET A 1 8.61 9.32 8.93
C MET A 1 7.54 9.45 10.00
N LYS A 2 6.70 10.49 9.94
CA LYS A 2 5.60 10.67 10.89
C LYS A 2 4.55 9.57 10.69
N THR A 3 4.14 8.93 11.77
CA THR A 3 3.07 7.92 11.76
C THR A 3 1.97 8.32 12.74
N ILE A 4 0.76 7.86 12.45
CA ILE A 4 -0.40 7.97 13.33
C ILE A 4 -0.90 6.56 13.66
N ASN A 5 -1.57 6.42 14.80
CA ASN A 5 -2.16 5.14 15.22
C ASN A 5 -3.68 5.20 15.01
N ILE A 6 -4.20 4.32 14.14
CA ILE A 6 -5.63 4.13 13.94
C ILE A 6 -5.96 2.69 14.34
N LEU A 7 -6.74 2.52 15.42
CA LEU A 7 -7.18 1.22 15.93
C LEU A 7 -6.03 0.21 16.18
N GLY A 8 -4.88 0.70 16.64
CA GLY A 8 -3.69 -0.13 16.90
C GLY A 8 -2.79 -0.36 15.68
N THR A 9 -3.15 0.19 14.52
CA THR A 9 -2.39 0.09 13.27
C THR A 9 -1.68 1.41 12.96
N LYS A 10 -0.37 1.35 12.70
CA LYS A 10 0.45 2.48 12.30
C LYS A 10 0.17 2.83 10.85
N ILE A 11 -0.24 4.06 10.57
CA ILE A 11 -0.44 4.59 9.23
C ILE A 11 0.57 5.73 9.01
N SER A 12 1.19 5.79 7.83
CA SER A 12 2.13 6.86 7.49
C SER A 12 1.36 8.16 7.25
N ALA A 13 1.58 9.17 8.09
CA ALA A 13 0.99 10.49 7.94
C ALA A 13 1.92 11.37 7.12
N VAL A 14 2.01 11.05 5.83
CA VAL A 14 2.92 11.66 4.85
C VAL A 14 2.14 12.18 3.64
N THR A 15 2.71 13.17 2.98
CA THR A 15 2.28 13.63 1.64
C THR A 15 2.83 12.70 0.56
N LYS A 16 2.28 12.78 -0.66
CA LYS A 16 2.77 12.04 -1.83
C LYS A 16 4.25 12.34 -2.09
N LYS A 17 4.65 13.61 -1.99
CA LYS A 17 6.06 14.01 -2.14
C LYS A 17 6.98 13.32 -1.13
N GLU A 18 6.57 13.25 0.14
CA GLU A 18 7.34 12.59 1.19
C GLU A 18 7.37 11.06 1.01
N ALA A 19 6.25 10.46 0.59
CA ALA A 19 6.18 9.04 0.26
C ALA A 19 7.15 8.68 -0.88
N LEU A 20 7.20 9.48 -1.95
CA LEU A 20 8.12 9.26 -3.06
C LEU A 20 9.58 9.47 -2.67
N ALA A 21 9.87 10.46 -1.81
CA ALA A 21 11.20 10.64 -1.26
C ALA A 21 11.64 9.40 -0.45
N ALA A 22 10.74 8.81 0.33
CA ALA A 22 11.00 7.58 1.06
C ALA A 22 11.22 6.38 0.14
N VAL A 23 10.38 6.20 -0.90
CA VAL A 23 10.57 5.16 -1.92
C VAL A 23 11.94 5.28 -2.58
N LYS A 24 12.33 6.50 -2.97
CA LYS A 24 13.65 6.76 -3.57
C LYS A 24 14.79 6.39 -2.61
N GLN A 25 14.64 6.71 -1.32
CA GLN A 25 15.60 6.31 -0.30
C GLN A 25 15.69 4.77 -0.17
N PHE A 26 14.54 4.07 -0.12
CA PHE A 26 14.50 2.62 0.01
C PHE A 26 15.19 1.89 -1.15
N LEU A 27 15.16 2.44 -2.35
CA LEU A 27 15.88 1.89 -3.51
C LEU A 27 17.41 2.01 -3.39
N GLY A 28 17.90 2.95 -2.58
CA GLY A 28 19.32 3.15 -2.29
C GLY A 28 19.82 2.40 -1.05
N ASP A 29 18.93 1.90 -0.20
CA ASP A 29 19.27 1.21 1.04
C ASP A 29 19.78 -0.23 0.78
N ASN A 30 20.59 -0.74 1.72
CA ASN A 30 21.18 -2.09 1.66
C ASN A 30 20.24 -3.20 2.18
N ARG A 31 18.99 -2.86 2.53
CA ARG A 31 18.00 -3.80 3.03
C ARG A 31 16.74 -3.75 2.18
N GLN A 32 15.90 -4.76 2.32
CA GLN A 32 14.59 -4.78 1.69
C GLN A 32 13.59 -3.95 2.49
N HIS A 33 12.63 -3.37 1.77
CA HIS A 33 11.57 -2.56 2.33
C HIS A 33 10.20 -3.10 1.91
N LEU A 34 9.26 -3.10 2.86
CA LEU A 34 7.88 -3.49 2.65
C LEU A 34 6.99 -2.24 2.64
N ILE A 35 6.25 -2.05 1.54
CA ILE A 35 5.24 -1.01 1.39
C ILE A 35 3.86 -1.66 1.39
N THR A 36 2.92 -1.11 2.15
CA THR A 36 1.52 -1.50 2.09
C THR A 36 0.63 -0.28 1.88
N THR A 37 -0.55 -0.48 1.32
CA THR A 37 -1.54 0.57 1.05
C THR A 37 -2.82 0.29 1.84
N PRO A 38 -2.79 0.36 3.18
CA PRO A 38 -3.96 0.07 3.98
C PRO A 38 -5.12 0.98 3.58
N ASN A 39 -6.29 0.36 3.44
CA ASN A 39 -7.58 1.03 3.30
C ASN A 39 -8.45 0.75 4.55
N PRO A 40 -9.71 1.21 4.63
CA PRO A 40 -10.58 0.91 5.77
C PRO A 40 -10.77 -0.61 6.03
N GLU A 41 -10.85 -1.43 4.99
CA GLU A 41 -11.00 -2.88 5.12
C GLU A 41 -9.75 -3.53 5.76
N PHE A 42 -8.56 -3.00 5.48
CA PHE A 42 -7.33 -3.42 6.17
C PHE A 42 -7.41 -3.14 7.66
N LEU A 43 -7.94 -1.98 8.07
CA LEU A 43 -8.08 -1.65 9.48
C LEU A 43 -9.07 -2.59 10.20
N VAL A 44 -10.20 -2.90 9.56
CA VAL A 44 -11.16 -3.87 10.10
C VAL A 44 -10.51 -5.25 10.24
N THR A 45 -9.81 -5.69 9.20
CA THR A 45 -9.09 -6.97 9.19
C THR A 45 -8.00 -7.01 10.26
N ALA A 46 -7.22 -5.93 10.40
CA ALA A 46 -6.15 -5.84 11.39
C ALA A 46 -6.71 -5.78 12.82
N TYR A 47 -7.83 -5.11 13.05
CA TYR A 47 -8.47 -5.05 14.35
C TYR A 47 -8.84 -6.45 14.88
N GLN A 48 -9.30 -7.33 13.97
CA GLN A 48 -9.69 -8.71 14.28
C GLN A 48 -8.53 -9.71 14.21
N ASN A 49 -7.42 -9.38 13.53
CA ASN A 49 -6.30 -10.29 13.29
C ASN A 49 -4.97 -9.69 13.73
N GLU A 50 -4.51 -10.10 14.91
CA GLU A 50 -3.22 -9.65 15.48
C GLU A 50 -2.02 -9.97 14.60
N LYS A 51 -2.02 -11.08 13.85
CA LYS A 51 -0.90 -11.40 12.94
C LYS A 51 -0.81 -10.40 11.80
N PHE A 52 -1.95 -9.96 11.27
CA PHE A 52 -2.03 -8.95 10.21
C PHE A 52 -1.70 -7.55 10.74
N LYS A 53 -2.25 -7.16 11.90
CA LYS A 53 -1.90 -5.91 12.58
C LYS A 53 -0.38 -5.78 12.82
N ASN A 54 0.24 -6.85 13.33
CA ASN A 54 1.68 -6.89 13.56
C ASN A 54 2.50 -6.85 12.27
N LEU A 55 1.98 -7.38 11.17
CA LEU A 55 2.61 -7.27 9.85
C LEU A 55 2.61 -5.81 9.39
N LEU A 56 1.43 -5.16 9.37
CA LEU A 56 1.31 -3.77 8.98
C LEU A 56 2.19 -2.87 9.86
N ASN A 57 2.20 -3.08 11.17
CA ASN A 57 3.02 -2.29 12.10
C ASN A 57 4.54 -2.46 11.92
N ARG A 58 4.99 -3.48 11.17
CA ARG A 58 6.39 -3.72 10.82
C ARG A 58 6.75 -3.28 9.40
N ALA A 59 5.78 -2.97 8.56
CA ALA A 59 6.04 -2.44 7.23
C ALA A 59 6.73 -1.07 7.33
N ASP A 60 7.59 -0.77 6.36
CA ASP A 60 8.40 0.45 6.33
C ASP A 60 7.58 1.67 5.94
N LEU A 61 6.52 1.45 5.17
CA LEU A 61 5.61 2.51 4.72
C LEU A 61 4.19 1.97 4.56
N ASN A 62 3.25 2.54 5.30
CA ASN A 62 1.83 2.23 5.25
C ASN A 62 1.08 3.41 4.65
N LEU A 63 0.94 3.41 3.32
CA LEU A 63 0.35 4.50 2.56
C LEU A 63 -1.17 4.52 2.73
N PRO A 64 -1.75 5.64 3.17
CA PRO A 64 -3.17 5.71 3.45
C PRO A 64 -3.99 5.70 2.17
N ASP A 65 -4.65 4.58 1.87
CA ASP A 65 -5.57 4.47 0.74
C ASP A 65 -7.03 4.63 1.19
N GLY A 66 -7.82 5.37 0.42
CA GLY A 66 -9.23 5.62 0.70
C GLY A 66 -9.54 6.78 1.66
N VAL A 67 -10.67 7.43 1.39
CA VAL A 67 -11.18 8.57 2.18
C VAL A 67 -11.57 8.18 3.60
N GLY A 68 -11.97 6.92 3.82
CA GLY A 68 -12.38 6.43 5.14
C GLY A 68 -11.26 6.51 6.19
N LEU A 69 -9.99 6.47 5.78
CA LEU A 69 -8.87 6.65 6.71
C LEU A 69 -8.76 8.07 7.24
N LYS A 70 -9.11 9.09 6.44
CA LYS A 70 -9.15 10.49 6.91
C LYS A 70 -10.16 10.66 8.03
N TRP A 71 -11.32 10.04 7.87
CA TRP A 71 -12.40 10.05 8.86
C TRP A 71 -12.04 9.26 10.11
N ALA A 72 -11.50 8.06 9.96
CA ALA A 72 -11.03 7.24 11.07
C ALA A 72 -9.93 7.94 11.89
N ALA A 73 -8.99 8.61 11.21
CA ALA A 73 -7.95 9.41 11.85
C ALA A 73 -8.57 10.55 12.67
N TYR A 74 -9.55 11.28 12.12
CA TYR A 74 -10.26 12.32 12.86
C TYR A 74 -10.94 11.78 14.11
N LEU A 75 -11.73 10.72 13.98
CA LEU A 75 -12.48 10.14 15.10
C LEU A 75 -11.56 9.62 16.20
N CYS A 76 -10.46 8.95 15.83
CA CYS A 76 -9.55 8.32 16.79
C CYS A 76 -8.58 9.31 17.45
N LEU A 77 -8.10 10.32 16.73
CA LEU A 77 -6.95 11.12 17.17
C LEU A 77 -7.30 12.45 17.82
N ALA A 78 -8.45 13.05 17.49
CA ALA A 78 -8.79 14.30 18.15
C ALA A 78 -9.09 14.04 19.64
N PRO A 79 -8.78 15.01 20.52
CA PRO A 79 -8.93 14.84 21.95
C PRO A 79 -10.41 14.66 22.34
N LEU A 80 -10.64 13.92 23.42
CA LEU A 80 -11.95 13.75 24.04
C LEU A 80 -11.83 14.03 25.55
N PRO A 81 -12.84 14.68 26.14
CA PRO A 81 -12.87 14.88 27.59
C PRO A 81 -13.17 13.57 28.32
N ASN A 82 -12.77 13.51 29.60
CA ASN A 82 -13.05 12.36 30.45
C ASN A 82 -14.51 12.28 30.90
N ASN A 83 -15.24 13.41 30.89
CA ASN A 83 -16.66 13.45 31.26
C ASN A 83 -17.51 12.68 30.23
N PHE A 84 -18.30 11.71 30.71
CA PHE A 84 -19.11 10.83 29.86
C PHE A 84 -20.11 11.58 28.97
N LEU A 85 -20.90 12.49 29.53
CA LEU A 85 -21.94 13.21 28.78
C LEU A 85 -21.33 14.12 27.72
N LEU A 86 -20.30 14.88 28.09
CA LEU A 86 -19.60 15.75 27.15
C LEU A 86 -18.90 14.94 26.05
N ARG A 87 -18.28 13.81 26.41
CA ARG A 87 -17.67 12.89 25.45
C ARG A 87 -18.70 12.33 24.48
N PHE A 88 -19.85 11.87 24.97
CA PHE A 88 -20.94 11.35 24.13
C PHE A 88 -21.44 12.40 23.14
N TYR A 89 -21.74 13.61 23.62
CA TYR A 89 -22.19 14.72 22.77
C TYR A 89 -21.14 15.08 21.72
N LEU A 90 -19.87 15.20 22.10
CA LEU A 90 -18.79 15.49 21.17
C LEU A 90 -18.58 14.39 20.14
N LEU A 91 -18.74 13.11 20.51
CA LEU A 91 -18.66 12.00 19.56
C LEU A 91 -19.81 12.03 18.56
N LEU A 92 -21.04 12.30 19.02
CA LEU A 92 -22.20 12.47 18.14
C LEU A 92 -21.99 13.65 17.18
N TRP A 93 -21.56 14.80 17.70
CA TRP A 93 -21.25 15.96 16.90
C TRP A 93 -20.13 15.69 15.88
N ARG A 94 -19.05 15.02 16.31
CA ARG A 94 -17.96 14.62 15.42
C ARG A 94 -18.41 13.68 14.32
N PHE A 95 -19.31 12.76 14.61
CA PHE A 95 -19.86 11.86 13.63
C PHE A 95 -20.63 12.66 12.55
N LEU A 96 -21.62 13.46 12.98
CA LEU A 96 -22.44 14.28 12.07
C LEU A 96 -21.61 15.27 11.25
N TRP A 97 -20.73 16.03 11.92
CA TRP A 97 -19.83 16.98 11.26
C TRP A 97 -18.81 16.28 10.37
N GLY A 98 -18.29 15.13 10.80
CA GLY A 98 -17.29 14.36 10.06
C GLY A 98 -17.82 13.90 8.71
N GLU A 99 -19.05 13.38 8.67
CA GLU A 99 -19.72 13.00 7.42
C GLU A 99 -19.92 14.20 6.49
N ALA A 100 -20.45 15.31 7.02
CA ALA A 100 -20.61 16.54 6.23
C ALA A 100 -19.26 17.06 5.70
N ALA A 101 -18.22 17.09 6.53
CA ALA A 101 -16.90 17.54 6.15
C ALA A 101 -16.24 16.61 5.10
N LEU A 102 -16.52 15.30 5.12
CA LEU A 102 -15.99 14.39 4.09
C LEU A 102 -16.52 14.73 2.70
N VAL A 103 -17.77 15.16 2.60
CA VAL A 103 -18.42 15.52 1.33
C VAL A 103 -18.03 16.93 0.92
N PHE A 104 -18.13 17.90 1.83
CA PHE A 104 -18.08 19.33 1.49
C PHE A 104 -16.73 20.00 1.82
N TYR A 105 -15.91 19.42 2.70
CA TYR A 105 -14.72 20.10 3.23
C TYR A 105 -13.56 19.14 3.56
N GLN A 106 -13.14 18.36 2.56
CA GLN A 106 -12.10 17.33 2.75
C GLN A 106 -10.75 17.87 3.25
N SER A 107 -10.43 19.14 3.01
CA SER A 107 -9.20 19.78 3.49
C SER A 107 -9.13 19.86 5.01
N PHE A 108 -10.27 19.81 5.72
CA PHE A 108 -10.33 19.72 7.19
C PHE A 108 -9.50 18.56 7.75
N PHE A 109 -9.49 17.42 7.05
CA PHE A 109 -8.85 16.20 7.53
C PHE A 109 -7.33 16.21 7.38
N LYS A 110 -6.76 17.15 6.60
CA LYS A 110 -5.31 17.25 6.37
C LYS A 110 -4.50 17.38 7.66
N LYS A 111 -5.09 17.94 8.71
CA LYS A 111 -4.44 18.04 10.03
C LYS A 111 -4.22 16.68 10.71
N TYR A 112 -5.03 15.67 10.39
CA TYR A 112 -4.90 14.31 10.94
C TYR A 112 -4.18 13.37 9.99
N LEU A 113 -4.50 13.47 8.70
CA LEU A 113 -3.94 12.67 7.64
C LEU A 113 -3.68 13.58 6.42
N PRO A 114 -2.41 13.97 6.16
CA PRO A 114 -2.09 15.02 5.21
C PRO A 114 -2.63 14.79 3.81
N GLU A 115 -2.52 13.55 3.34
CA GLU A 115 -2.88 13.15 1.99
C GLU A 115 -3.37 11.71 1.97
N GLN A 116 -4.26 11.41 1.03
CA GLN A 116 -4.63 10.03 0.69
C GLN A 116 -3.84 9.67 -0.56
N ILE A 117 -3.26 8.48 -0.58
CA ILE A 117 -2.37 8.02 -1.63
C ILE A 117 -2.86 6.65 -2.06
N SER A 118 -3.39 6.55 -3.27
CA SER A 118 -3.85 5.27 -3.84
C SER A 118 -2.67 4.39 -4.25
N GLY A 119 -2.90 3.08 -4.30
CA GLY A 119 -1.90 2.15 -4.83
C GLY A 119 -1.52 2.44 -6.30
N THR A 120 -2.50 2.82 -7.13
CA THR A 120 -2.28 3.14 -8.55
C THR A 120 -1.37 4.37 -8.72
N ASP A 121 -1.62 5.44 -7.96
CA ASP A 121 -0.80 6.65 -7.98
C ASP A 121 0.67 6.35 -7.69
N ILE A 122 0.94 5.50 -6.71
CA ILE A 122 2.30 5.16 -6.30
C ILE A 122 2.98 4.28 -7.32
N ILE A 123 2.26 3.34 -7.95
CA ILE A 123 2.81 2.52 -9.03
C ILE A 123 3.26 3.40 -10.18
N GLU A 124 2.47 4.39 -10.58
CA GLU A 124 2.85 5.32 -11.65
C GLU A 124 4.16 6.05 -11.35
N ASN A 125 4.32 6.53 -10.12
CA ASN A 125 5.55 7.19 -9.71
C ASN A 125 6.73 6.23 -9.53
N ILE A 126 6.48 4.99 -9.07
CA ILE A 126 7.49 3.93 -9.02
C ILE A 126 7.99 3.60 -10.42
N CYS A 127 7.09 3.52 -11.42
CA CYS A 127 7.48 3.30 -12.81
C CYS A 127 8.38 4.42 -13.31
N GLN A 128 8.05 5.68 -13.03
CA GLN A 128 8.91 6.81 -13.39
C GLN A 128 10.29 6.72 -12.72
N LEU A 129 10.34 6.46 -11.41
CA LEU A 129 11.60 6.27 -10.68
C LEU A 129 12.40 5.07 -11.21
N ALA A 130 11.74 4.00 -11.63
CA ALA A 130 12.37 2.83 -12.20
C ALA A 130 13.04 3.15 -13.54
N VAL A 131 12.40 3.96 -14.40
CA VAL A 131 13.02 4.45 -15.63
C VAL A 131 14.25 5.31 -15.32
N GLU A 132 14.10 6.31 -14.44
CA GLU A 132 15.17 7.25 -14.09
C GLU A 132 16.42 6.55 -13.50
N ASN A 133 16.22 5.46 -12.76
CA ASN A 133 17.29 4.74 -12.06
C ASN A 133 17.62 3.39 -12.73
N ASN A 134 17.09 3.13 -13.92
CA ASN A 134 17.33 1.91 -14.70
C ASN A 134 16.98 0.59 -13.96
N LEU A 135 15.96 0.64 -13.10
CA LEU A 135 15.49 -0.46 -12.27
C LEU A 135 14.43 -1.28 -12.99
N SER A 136 14.29 -2.53 -12.55
CA SER A 136 13.38 -3.51 -13.11
C SER A 136 12.24 -3.88 -12.16
N ILE A 137 11.03 -3.98 -12.71
CA ILE A 137 9.80 -4.27 -11.95
C ILE A 137 9.28 -5.66 -12.32
N PHE A 138 8.92 -6.45 -11.32
CA PHE A 138 8.19 -7.72 -11.49
C PHE A 138 6.75 -7.57 -11.01
N LEU A 139 5.81 -8.05 -11.82
CA LEU A 139 4.37 -8.01 -11.53
C LEU A 139 3.88 -9.42 -11.18
N LEU A 140 3.51 -9.62 -9.93
CA LEU A 140 3.03 -10.89 -9.40
C LEU A 140 1.53 -10.82 -9.09
N GLY A 141 0.76 -11.86 -9.42
CA GLY A 141 -0.68 -11.88 -9.21
C GLY A 141 -1.49 -11.42 -10.41
N ALA A 142 -2.74 -11.03 -10.17
CA ALA A 142 -3.75 -10.67 -11.17
C ALA A 142 -3.95 -11.74 -12.25
N GLN A 143 -4.94 -12.60 -12.02
CA GLN A 143 -5.29 -13.75 -12.87
C GLN A 143 -5.80 -13.34 -14.25
N SER A 144 -6.01 -14.32 -15.14
CA SER A 144 -6.64 -14.10 -16.45
C SER A 144 -5.86 -13.13 -17.35
N GLY A 145 -4.53 -13.14 -17.24
CA GLY A 145 -3.63 -12.31 -18.03
C GLY A 145 -3.63 -10.82 -17.67
N THR A 146 -4.36 -10.38 -16.64
CA THR A 146 -4.41 -8.98 -16.20
C THR A 146 -3.00 -8.43 -15.92
N GLY A 147 -2.14 -9.19 -15.24
CA GLY A 147 -0.76 -8.79 -14.99
C GLY A 147 0.05 -8.53 -16.26
N LYS A 148 -0.16 -9.32 -17.32
CA LYS A 148 0.50 -9.12 -18.63
C LYS A 148 0.00 -7.87 -19.34
N ARG A 149 -1.32 -7.66 -19.40
CA ARG A 149 -1.91 -6.44 -19.99
C ARG A 149 -1.45 -5.19 -19.26
N CYS A 150 -1.39 -5.24 -17.93
CA CYS A 150 -0.84 -4.17 -17.10
C CYS A 150 0.62 -3.87 -17.47
N ALA A 151 1.47 -4.90 -17.60
CA ALA A 151 2.86 -4.73 -18.01
C ALA A 151 3.01 -4.04 -19.37
N GLU A 152 2.21 -4.43 -20.37
CA GLU A 152 2.22 -3.85 -21.71
C GLU A 152 1.81 -2.37 -21.68
N LYS A 153 0.73 -2.04 -20.96
CA LYS A 153 0.27 -0.66 -20.81
C LYS A 153 1.29 0.21 -20.09
N LEU A 154 1.92 -0.30 -19.02
CA LEU A 154 2.96 0.43 -18.30
C LEU A 154 4.19 0.66 -19.19
N LYS A 155 4.63 -0.33 -19.97
CA LYS A 155 5.73 -0.15 -20.94
C LYS A 155 5.39 0.87 -22.04
N ALA A 156 4.15 0.87 -22.52
CA ALA A 156 3.70 1.83 -23.53
C ALA A 156 3.64 3.27 -22.97
N LYS A 157 3.21 3.42 -21.70
CA LYS A 157 3.12 4.72 -21.02
C LYS A 157 4.48 5.28 -20.59
N TYR A 158 5.39 4.43 -20.12
CA TYR A 158 6.70 4.82 -19.61
C TYR A 158 7.83 4.24 -20.48
N LEU A 159 8.27 5.03 -21.47
CA LEU A 159 9.33 4.61 -22.38
C LEU A 159 10.64 4.32 -21.62
N GLY A 160 11.22 3.14 -21.85
CA GLY A 160 12.41 2.67 -21.15
C GLY A 160 12.13 1.86 -19.88
N LEU A 161 10.86 1.69 -19.49
CA LEU A 161 10.49 0.89 -18.31
C LEU A 161 10.86 -0.59 -18.51
N LYS A 162 11.65 -1.12 -17.58
CA LYS A 162 12.03 -2.53 -17.56
C LYS A 162 11.05 -3.33 -16.72
N ILE A 163 10.24 -4.15 -17.38
CA ILE A 163 9.48 -5.21 -16.69
C ILE A 163 10.30 -6.50 -16.75
N ALA A 164 10.80 -6.93 -15.59
CA ALA A 164 11.62 -8.13 -15.41
C ALA A 164 10.82 -9.41 -15.72
N GLY A 165 9.51 -9.38 -15.45
CA GLY A 165 8.60 -10.47 -15.76
C GLY A 165 7.21 -10.26 -15.16
N THR A 166 6.30 -11.13 -15.56
CA THR A 166 4.98 -11.26 -14.94
C THR A 166 4.70 -12.71 -14.61
N HIS A 167 3.98 -12.94 -13.51
CA HIS A 167 3.52 -14.26 -13.14
C HIS A 167 2.23 -14.16 -12.37
N GLU A 168 1.22 -14.94 -12.72
CA GLU A 168 -0.05 -14.94 -11.96
C GLU A 168 0.19 -15.57 -10.59
N GLY A 169 0.61 -16.85 -10.55
CA GLY A 169 0.92 -17.56 -9.32
C GLY A 169 -0.28 -17.68 -8.35
N SER A 170 -0.01 -18.08 -7.11
CA SER A 170 -1.01 -18.27 -6.06
C SER A 170 -0.43 -17.82 -4.71
N PRO A 171 -1.24 -17.25 -3.80
CA PRO A 171 -0.78 -16.89 -2.46
C PRO A 171 -0.62 -18.10 -1.52
N GLN A 172 -0.93 -19.32 -1.98
CA GLN A 172 -0.85 -20.54 -1.19
C GLN A 172 0.61 -20.95 -0.93
N GLU A 173 0.90 -21.40 0.28
CA GLU A 173 2.28 -21.65 0.73
C GLU A 173 2.99 -22.77 -0.04
N ASN A 174 2.24 -23.74 -0.58
CA ASN A 174 2.79 -24.81 -1.41
C ASN A 174 3.30 -24.33 -2.78
N GLU A 175 2.82 -23.19 -3.29
CA GLU A 175 3.30 -22.58 -4.54
C GLU A 175 4.44 -21.58 -4.31
N ASP A 176 4.70 -21.17 -3.05
CA ASP A 176 5.68 -20.13 -2.70
C ASP A 176 7.07 -20.42 -3.31
N GLN A 177 7.57 -21.66 -3.20
CA GLN A 177 8.91 -22.02 -3.70
C GLN A 177 9.02 -21.79 -5.21
N LYS A 178 8.05 -22.29 -5.98
CA LYS A 178 8.01 -22.17 -7.42
C LYS A 178 7.95 -20.70 -7.85
N THR A 179 7.09 -19.91 -7.22
CA THR A 179 6.98 -18.47 -7.50
C THR A 179 8.27 -17.72 -7.17
N VAL A 180 8.89 -17.99 -6.02
CA VAL A 180 10.15 -17.37 -5.60
C VAL A 180 11.28 -17.69 -6.59
N GLU A 181 11.38 -18.93 -7.06
CA GLU A 181 12.39 -19.34 -8.04
C GLU A 181 12.22 -18.63 -9.39
N ILE A 182 10.97 -18.45 -9.84
CA ILE A 182 10.67 -17.68 -11.06
C ILE A 182 11.17 -16.24 -10.92
N ILE A 183 10.83 -15.56 -9.82
CA ILE A 183 11.21 -14.16 -9.61
C ILE A 183 12.73 -14.02 -9.52
N LYS A 184 13.42 -14.91 -8.80
CA LYS A 184 14.89 -14.90 -8.67
C LYS A 184 15.62 -14.91 -10.01
N ARG A 185 15.09 -15.62 -11.01
CA ARG A 185 15.70 -15.72 -12.35
C ARG A 185 15.61 -14.41 -13.15
N THR A 186 14.73 -13.49 -12.75
CA THR A 186 14.51 -12.22 -13.48
C THR A 186 15.35 -11.05 -12.97
N SER A 187 16.05 -11.21 -11.85
CA SER A 187 16.83 -10.14 -11.19
C SER A 187 16.03 -8.85 -10.92
N ALA A 188 14.74 -8.97 -10.61
CA ALA A 188 13.86 -7.84 -10.34
C ALA A 188 14.32 -7.01 -9.12
N ASP A 189 14.26 -5.68 -9.23
CA ASP A 189 14.55 -4.74 -8.16
C ASP A 189 13.31 -4.39 -7.33
N ILE A 190 12.14 -4.37 -7.98
CA ILE A 190 10.86 -4.01 -7.36
C ILE A 190 9.86 -5.13 -7.64
N LEU A 191 9.15 -5.56 -6.59
CA LEU A 191 8.12 -6.59 -6.67
C LEU A 191 6.76 -6.01 -6.27
N LEU A 192 5.84 -5.99 -7.23
CA LEU A 192 4.46 -5.57 -7.03
C LEU A 192 3.55 -6.81 -6.99
N VAL A 193 2.77 -6.98 -5.91
CA VAL A 193 1.99 -8.20 -5.65
C VAL A 193 0.49 -7.91 -5.56
N ALA A 194 -0.29 -8.53 -6.44
CA ALA A 194 -1.74 -8.42 -6.57
C ALA A 194 -2.44 -9.76 -6.29
N TYR A 195 -2.29 -10.28 -5.07
CA TYR A 195 -3.02 -11.47 -4.59
C TYR A 195 -4.31 -11.15 -3.82
N GLY A 196 -4.60 -9.86 -3.67
CA GLY A 196 -5.66 -9.38 -2.81
C GLY A 196 -5.23 -9.37 -1.34
N ALA A 197 -5.73 -8.41 -0.59
CA ALA A 197 -5.51 -8.32 0.84
C ALA A 197 -6.38 -9.33 1.59
N PRO A 198 -5.92 -9.90 2.72
CA PRO A 198 -4.59 -9.73 3.34
C PRO A 198 -3.52 -10.70 2.78
N LYS A 199 -3.85 -11.47 1.74
CA LYS A 199 -3.03 -12.60 1.26
C LYS A 199 -1.70 -12.13 0.69
N GLN A 200 -1.69 -11.02 -0.05
CA GLN A 200 -0.47 -10.45 -0.64
C GLN A 200 0.54 -9.99 0.42
N GLU A 201 0.07 -9.39 1.53
CA GLU A 201 0.94 -8.97 2.63
C GLU A 201 1.57 -10.18 3.31
N PHE A 202 0.77 -11.21 3.61
CA PHE A 202 1.29 -12.45 4.19
C PHE A 202 2.30 -13.13 3.26
N TRP A 203 2.02 -13.17 1.95
CA TRP A 203 2.94 -13.73 0.96
C TRP A 203 4.26 -12.96 0.94
N LEU A 204 4.23 -11.62 0.91
CA LEU A 204 5.42 -10.78 0.96
C LEU A 204 6.22 -11.02 2.26
N LYS A 205 5.54 -11.08 3.40
CA LYS A 205 6.19 -11.37 4.70
C LYS A 205 6.92 -12.71 4.71
N ARG A 206 6.36 -13.75 4.07
CA ARG A 206 6.97 -15.09 4.02
C ARG A 206 8.14 -15.17 3.03
N ASN A 207 8.10 -14.40 1.94
CA ASN A 207 8.93 -14.67 0.76
C ASN A 207 9.86 -13.55 0.32
N LEU A 208 9.66 -12.30 0.72
CA LEU A 208 10.49 -11.17 0.26
C LEU A 208 11.97 -11.38 0.61
N ALA A 209 12.26 -11.81 1.85
CA ALA A 209 13.61 -12.15 2.32
C ALA A 209 14.28 -13.28 1.52
N LYS A 210 13.51 -14.12 0.84
CA LYS A 210 14.04 -15.19 0.01
C LYS A 210 14.50 -14.67 -1.35
N ILE A 211 14.12 -13.46 -1.78
CA ILE A 211 14.41 -12.88 -3.10
C ILE A 211 15.34 -11.66 -2.93
N PRO A 212 16.65 -11.84 -2.74
CA PRO A 212 17.56 -10.78 -2.30
C PRO A 212 17.75 -9.65 -3.32
N THR A 213 17.44 -9.87 -4.60
CA THR A 213 17.54 -8.83 -5.64
C THR A 213 16.47 -7.75 -5.48
N VAL A 214 15.31 -8.10 -4.91
CA VAL A 214 14.20 -7.17 -4.73
C VAL A 214 14.50 -6.28 -3.54
N LYS A 215 14.54 -4.96 -3.77
CA LYS A 215 14.71 -3.95 -2.73
C LYS A 215 13.38 -3.50 -2.13
N ILE A 216 12.32 -3.45 -2.94
CA ILE A 216 10.98 -3.03 -2.51
C ILE A 216 9.96 -4.11 -2.86
N GLY A 217 9.25 -4.60 -1.85
CA GLY A 217 8.03 -5.39 -2.01
C GLY A 217 6.81 -4.55 -1.68
N MET A 218 5.82 -4.52 -2.57
CA MET A 218 4.59 -3.75 -2.38
C MET A 218 3.36 -4.58 -2.71
N GLY A 219 2.41 -4.64 -1.78
CA GLY A 219 1.07 -5.13 -2.06
C GLY A 219 0.26 -4.07 -2.79
N VAL A 220 -0.38 -4.42 -3.91
CA VAL A 220 -1.06 -3.44 -4.77
C VAL A 220 -2.56 -3.69 -4.99
N GLY A 221 -3.09 -4.81 -4.47
CA GLY A 221 -4.53 -5.11 -4.57
C GLY A 221 -5.03 -5.10 -6.01
N GLY A 222 -6.19 -4.48 -6.25
CA GLY A 222 -6.81 -4.34 -7.59
C GLY A 222 -6.20 -3.24 -8.46
N ALA A 223 -5.06 -2.65 -8.09
CA ALA A 223 -4.43 -1.61 -8.89
C ALA A 223 -4.03 -2.11 -10.29
N PHE A 224 -3.74 -3.40 -10.44
CA PHE A 224 -3.45 -4.00 -11.75
C PHE A 224 -4.68 -4.00 -12.65
N ASP A 225 -5.88 -4.26 -12.13
CA ASP A 225 -7.13 -4.25 -12.91
C ASP A 225 -7.46 -2.84 -13.42
N TYR A 226 -7.22 -1.81 -12.59
CA TYR A 226 -7.37 -0.41 -13.02
C TYR A 226 -6.34 -0.04 -14.10
N LEU A 227 -5.06 -0.38 -13.89
CA LEU A 227 -3.99 -0.05 -14.84
C LEU A 227 -4.06 -0.88 -16.13
N SER A 228 -4.62 -2.08 -16.08
CA SER A 228 -4.92 -2.91 -17.26
C SER A 228 -6.17 -2.43 -18.01
N GLY A 229 -6.97 -1.53 -17.43
CA GLY A 229 -8.21 -0.99 -17.99
C GLY A 229 -9.38 -2.00 -18.01
N ASP A 230 -9.37 -2.94 -17.06
CA ASP A 230 -10.46 -3.91 -16.88
C ASP A 230 -11.59 -3.35 -15.98
N VAL A 231 -11.41 -2.14 -15.43
CA VAL A 231 -12.35 -1.40 -14.55
C VAL A 231 -12.51 0.05 -15.02
#